data_AF-A0AA90H9Q1-F1
#
_entry.id   AF-A0AA90H9Q1-F1
#
_cell.length_a   1.000
_cell.length_b   1.000
_cell.length_c   1.000
_cell.angle_alpha   90.00
_cell.angle_beta   90.00
_cell.angle_gamma   90.00
#
_symmetry.space_group_name_H-M   'P 1'
#
loop_
_entity.id
_entity.type
_entity.pdbx_description
1 polymer ?
#
loop_
_entity_poly.entity_id
_entity_poly.type
_entity_poly.pdbx_seq_one_letter_code
_entity_poly.pdbx_strand_id
1 'polypeptide(L)' 'MNSIRCTQCGAVGLEDGFLLDAGEGSRGFARWVEGALEKGLLGGAKRMGRPRRQIEAFRCPACGHLELFATESTR' A
#
# COMPACT_ATOMS: atom_id res chain seq x y z
N MET A 1 0.75 16.37 -12.36
CA MET A 1 0.00 15.13 -12.65
C MET A 1 1.02 14.03 -12.90
N ASN A 2 0.92 12.91 -12.17
CA ASN A 2 1.80 11.76 -12.43
C ASN A 2 1.53 11.19 -13.84
N SER A 3 2.51 10.49 -14.41
CA SER A 3 2.37 9.81 -15.70
C SER A 3 1.87 8.36 -15.57
N ILE A 4 1.31 8.00 -14.41
CA ILE A 4 0.83 6.65 -14.15
C ILE A 4 -0.42 6.42 -15.00
N ARG A 5 -0.51 5.21 -15.55
CA ARG A 5 -1.66 4.73 -16.31
C ARG A 5 -2.44 3.75 -15.45
N CYS A 6 -3.74 3.94 -15.35
CA CYS A 6 -4.63 2.99 -14.70
C CYS A 6 -4.63 1.66 -15.47
N THR A 7 -4.26 0.58 -14.79
CA THR A 7 -4.20 -0.77 -15.34
C THR A 7 -5.58 -1.33 -15.70
N GLN A 8 -6.64 -0.80 -15.08
CA GLN A 8 -8.01 -1.23 -15.35
C GLN A 8 -8.67 -0.55 -16.56
N CYS A 9 -8.53 0.77 -16.73
CA CYS A 9 -9.25 1.51 -17.79
C CYS A 9 -8.34 2.30 -18.75
N GLY A 10 -7.03 2.35 -18.50
CA GLY A 10 -6.07 3.04 -19.35
C GLY A 10 -5.99 4.56 -19.21
N ALA A 11 -6.79 5.18 -18.34
CA ALA A 11 -6.71 6.62 -18.05
C ALA A 11 -5.36 7.00 -17.44
N VAL A 12 -4.89 8.23 -17.71
CA VAL A 12 -3.60 8.77 -17.23
C VAL A 12 -3.86 9.92 -16.25
N GLY A 13 -2.93 10.12 -15.31
CA GLY A 13 -3.01 11.21 -14.33
C GLY A 13 -3.82 10.80 -13.11
N LEU A 14 -3.38 9.73 -12.44
CA LEU A 14 -4.03 9.25 -11.23
C LEU A 14 -3.77 10.22 -10.06
N GLU A 15 -4.71 10.27 -9.13
CA GLU A 15 -4.66 11.10 -7.93
C GLU A 15 -3.86 10.42 -6.83
N ASP A 16 -2.93 11.13 -6.18
CA ASP A 16 -2.19 10.64 -5.03
C ASP A 16 -3.11 10.39 -3.82
N GLY A 17 -2.80 9.34 -3.07
CA GLY A 17 -3.44 9.02 -1.80
C GLY A 17 -2.58 8.11 -0.93
N PHE A 18 -3.07 7.76 0.25
CA PHE A 18 -2.41 6.80 1.13
C PHE A 18 -3.45 5.95 1.86
N LEU A 19 -3.05 4.74 2.22
CA LEU A 19 -3.85 3.87 3.08
C LEU A 19 -3.57 4.22 4.54
N LEU A 20 -4.58 4.76 5.24
CA LEU A 20 -4.52 5.02 6.67
C LEU A 20 -4.67 3.69 7.44
N ASP A 21 -3.67 3.37 8.26
CA ASP A 21 -3.78 2.33 9.28
C ASP A 21 -4.20 3.00 10.59
N ALA A 22 -5.41 2.72 11.06
CA ALA A 22 -5.99 3.28 12.29
C ALA A 22 -5.88 2.35 13.50
N GLY A 23 -5.08 1.27 13.39
CA GLY A 23 -4.84 0.36 14.51
C GLY A 23 -4.10 1.01 15.68
N GLU A 24 -4.34 0.49 16.89
CA GLU A 24 -3.59 0.91 18.08
C GLU A 24 -2.08 0.66 17.89
N GLY A 25 -1.27 1.70 18.11
CA GLY A 25 0.19 1.66 17.88
C GLY A 25 0.61 1.72 16.40
N SER A 26 -0.30 2.05 15.48
CA SER A 26 0.06 2.27 14.07
C SER A 26 0.92 3.54 13.91
N ARG A 27 1.60 3.64 12.76
CA ARG A 27 2.34 4.86 12.38
C ARG A 27 1.49 5.83 11.54
N GLY A 28 0.18 5.61 11.46
CA GLY A 28 -0.73 6.41 10.63
C GLY A 28 -0.72 6.08 9.14
N PHE A 29 -0.01 5.02 8.70
CA PHE A 29 -0.03 4.54 7.32
C PHE A 29 0.23 3.04 7.23
N ALA A 30 -0.37 2.39 6.23
CA ALA A 30 -0.19 0.96 5.98
C ALA A 30 1.15 0.67 5.28
N ARG A 31 1.65 -0.55 5.47
CA ARG A 31 2.86 -1.05 4.81
C ARG A 31 2.60 -2.42 4.21
N TRP A 32 3.21 -2.68 3.06
CA TRP A 32 3.22 -4.01 2.47
C TRP A 32 4.27 -4.87 3.19
N VAL A 33 3.94 -6.13 3.45
CA VAL A 33 4.82 -7.10 4.11
C VAL A 33 4.96 -8.30 3.20
N GLU A 34 6.18 -8.76 2.99
CA GLU A 34 6.45 -9.89 2.11
C GLU A 34 5.82 -11.20 2.61
N GLY A 35 5.32 -11.99 1.65
CA GLY A 35 4.79 -13.33 1.87
C GLY A 35 3.35 -13.36 2.39
N ALA A 36 2.80 -14.58 2.50
CA ALA A 36 1.46 -14.79 3.02
C ALA A 36 1.34 -14.39 4.50
N LEU A 37 0.15 -13.96 4.93
CA LEU A 37 -0.13 -13.67 6.33
C LEU A 37 0.00 -14.95 7.17
N GLU A 38 0.95 -14.95 8.08
CA GLU A 38 1.08 -15.97 9.12
C GLU A 38 0.79 -15.36 10.49
N LYS A 39 0.07 -16.08 11.34
CA LYS A 39 -0.16 -15.67 12.73
C LYS A 39 0.85 -16.34 13.66
N GLY A 40 1.34 -15.59 14.65
CA GLY A 40 2.18 -16.11 15.73
C GLY A 40 1.33 -16.74 16.84
N LEU A 41 2.01 -17.30 17.86
CA LEU A 41 1.35 -17.94 19.01
C LEU A 41 0.45 -16.97 19.81
N LEU A 42 0.75 -15.67 19.76
CA LEU A 42 -0.04 -14.60 20.38
C LEU A 42 -1.09 -13.98 19.42
N GLY A 43 -1.40 -14.65 18.30
CA GLY A 43 -2.44 -14.22 17.35
C GLY A 43 -2.06 -13.07 16.39
N GLY A 44 -1.00 -12.32 16.68
CA GLY A 44 -0.51 -11.25 15.80
C GLY A 44 0.20 -11.75 14.53
N ALA A 45 0.26 -10.90 13.50
CA ALA A 45 0.98 -11.22 12.26
C ALA A 45 2.48 -11.41 12.52
N LYS A 46 3.05 -12.51 12.01
CA LYS A 46 4.49 -12.74 12.00
C LYS A 46 5.13 -11.76 11.02
N ARG A 47 5.96 -10.88 11.57
CA ARG A 47 6.63 -9.80 10.82
C ARG A 47 8.16 -9.85 10.93
N MET A 48 8.70 -10.72 11.79
CA MET A 48 10.14 -10.81 12.02
C MET A 48 10.84 -11.38 10.79
N GLY A 49 11.91 -10.73 10.33
CA GLY A 49 12.69 -11.14 9.16
C GLY A 49 12.03 -10.88 7.81
N ARG A 50 10.85 -10.25 7.76
CA ARG A 50 10.13 -9.96 6.51
C ARG A 50 10.37 -8.52 6.06
N PRO A 51 10.80 -8.28 4.81
CA PRO A 51 10.85 -6.95 4.23
C PRO A 51 9.49 -6.23 4.37
N ARG A 52 9.56 -4.95 4.73
CA ARG A 52 8.40 -4.06 4.85
C ARG A 52 8.61 -2.88 3.93
N ARG A 53 7.66 -2.65 3.03
CA ARG A 53 7.71 -1.58 2.03
C ARG A 53 6.60 -0.58 2.29
N GLN A 54 6.85 0.70 2.00
CA GLN A 54 5.78 1.70 2.03
C GLN A 54 4.80 1.39 0.90
N ILE A 55 3.50 1.61 1.15
CA ILE A 55 2.49 1.54 0.09
C ILE A 55 2.27 2.96 -0.42
N GLU A 56 2.58 3.17 -1.69
CA GLU A 56 2.09 4.33 -2.44
C GLU A 56 0.78 3.95 -3.12
N ALA A 57 -0.23 4.82 -3.02
CA ALA A 57 -1.56 4.56 -3.53
C ALA A 57 -1.98 5.66 -4.51
N PHE A 58 -2.56 5.25 -5.64
CA PHE A 58 -3.04 6.17 -6.65
C PHE A 58 -4.46 5.81 -7.09
N ARG A 59 -5.38 6.76 -7.00
CA ARG A 59 -6.78 6.59 -7.41
C ARG A 59 -6.99 7.07 -8.83
N CYS A 60 -7.64 6.27 -9.66
CA CYS A 60 -8.11 6.71 -10.96
C CYS A 60 -9.36 7.59 -10.81
N PRO A 61 -9.33 8.88 -11.24
CA PRO A 61 -10.52 9.73 -11.16
C PRO A 61 -11.63 9.29 -12.13
N ALA A 62 -11.28 8.58 -13.21
CA ALA A 62 -12.23 8.15 -14.23
C ALA A 62 -13.04 6.90 -13.85
N CYS A 63 -12.44 5.92 -13.17
CA CYS A 63 -13.10 4.65 -12.83
C CYS A 63 -13.04 4.25 -11.35
N GLY A 64 -12.33 5.00 -10.52
CA GLY A 64 -12.18 4.73 -9.09
C GLY A 64 -11.21 3.60 -8.73
N HIS A 65 -10.59 2.94 -9.71
CA HIS A 65 -9.58 1.89 -9.46
C HIS A 65 -8.40 2.44 -8.63
N LEU A 66 -7.89 1.63 -7.70
CA LEU A 66 -6.74 1.96 -6.86
C LEU A 66 -5.53 1.13 -7.28
N GLU A 67 -4.48 1.81 -7.68
CA GLU A 67 -3.16 1.22 -7.88
C GLU A 67 -2.39 1.28 -6.56
N LEU A 68 -1.79 0.17 -6.13
CA LEU A 68 -1.00 0.09 -4.90
C LEU A 68 0.40 -0.43 -5.21
N PHE A 69 1.43 0.35 -4.87
CA PHE A 69 2.83 0.02 -5.15
C PHE A 69 3.61 -0.15 -3.85
N ALA A 70 4.36 -1.25 -3.74
CA ALA A 70 5.27 -1.51 -2.63
C ALA A 70 6.66 -0.95 -2.95
N THR A 71 6.87 0.34 -2.69
CA THR A 71 8.13 1.03 -2.99
C THR A 71 9.14 0.90 -1.83
N GLU A 72 10.43 0.99 -2.15
CA GLU A 72 11.42 1.21 -1.08
C GLU A 72 11.10 2.53 -0.40
N SER A 73 11.12 2.56 0.93
CA SER A 73 10.83 3.77 1.67
C SER A 73 11.86 4.84 1.30
N THR A 74 11.50 5.74 0.39
CA THR A 74 12.30 6.90 0.04
C THR A 74 12.16 7.91 1.17
N ARG A 75 13.02 7.77 2.18
CA ARG A 75 13.76 8.90 2.73
C ARG A 75 15.09 8.45 3.31
#